data_AF-A0A843GWZ4-F1
#
_entry.id   AF-A0A843GWZ4-F1
#
_cell.length_a   1.000
_cell.length_b   1.000
_cell.length_c   1.000
_cell.angle_alpha   90.00
_cell.angle_beta   90.00
_cell.angle_gamma   90.00
#
_symmetry.space_group_name_H-M   'P 1'
#
loop_
_entity.id
_entity.type
_entity.pdbx_description
1 polymer ?
#
loop_
_entity_poly.entity_id
_entity_poly.type
_entity_poly.pdbx_seq_one_letter_code
_entity_poly.pdbx_strand_id
1 'polypeptide(L)'
;MTLFAGSDQIFNIHKGSDRFYRIYKGADLIWRAYKINELVYEKTTAGSDTINIIMPGLYRVRLVGGGAGGAFNSSGNRGSEAAGNGGGAFIGTVYLLNGTYSISVGAGGSSAGGLDANVWGGNGGNTSLSLNGTTLLLAGGGRGNHVWWPSGAERSQVSSEPNVIGSSVKVISTDRNASGVWGQIAGTAANSQGGSSLYNGYGKGGNVYNRYSADNGTGGYLSIEFLGETPKTYTFTLNTNPSDATVVLSANGYTQSGKSITVFGGTRVDYTVSKTGYLTRTGYEVISDDMTRTVTLTSEPLYYCYTTINGQNTNYLYFTQKPTIDGTYGEYIHYPVTEPAQSSADVSYLMDISVTNATGNSFTANGYNWTYYSAGDLYT
;
A
#
# COMPACT_ATOMS: atom_id res chain seq x y z
N MET A 1 -18.41 -13.86 -25.13
CA MET A 1 -18.00 -13.66 -26.53
C MET A 1 -17.52 -12.23 -26.62
N THR A 2 -16.28 -12.00 -27.07
CA THR A 2 -15.86 -10.65 -27.46
C THR A 2 -15.01 -10.79 -28.72
N LEU A 3 -15.40 -10.03 -29.75
CA LEU A 3 -14.92 -10.07 -31.13
C LEU A 3 -14.26 -8.72 -31.46
N PHE A 4 -13.29 -8.74 -32.38
CA PHE A 4 -12.16 -7.81 -32.56
C PHE A 4 -12.44 -6.46 -33.26
N ALA A 5 -11.47 -5.52 -33.24
CA ALA A 5 -11.00 -4.77 -34.45
C ALA A 5 -9.82 -3.80 -34.17
N GLY A 6 -8.70 -3.93 -34.90
CA GLY A 6 -7.71 -2.84 -35.01
C GLY A 6 -6.97 -2.46 -33.71
N SER A 7 -6.75 -1.16 -33.48
CA SER A 7 -5.70 -0.65 -32.58
C SER A 7 -6.09 -0.39 -31.11
N ASP A 8 -7.33 -0.67 -30.67
CA ASP A 8 -7.74 -0.39 -29.28
C ASP A 8 -8.42 -1.59 -28.56
N GLN A 9 -8.24 -1.61 -27.23
CA GLN A 9 -8.25 -2.76 -26.30
C GLN A 9 -9.60 -3.50 -26.09
N ILE A 10 -9.59 -4.83 -25.82
CA ILE A 10 -10.84 -5.59 -25.51
C ILE A 10 -10.69 -6.63 -24.35
N PHE A 11 -10.68 -6.18 -23.08
CA PHE A 11 -11.17 -6.82 -21.83
C PHE A 11 -10.61 -8.13 -21.19
N ASN A 12 -10.68 -8.14 -19.84
CA ASN A 12 -10.84 -9.35 -19.01
C ASN A 12 -12.12 -10.07 -19.43
N ILE A 13 -12.02 -11.31 -19.90
CA ILE A 13 -13.23 -12.11 -20.16
C ILE A 13 -13.67 -12.70 -18.82
N HIS A 14 -14.92 -12.44 -18.46
CA HIS A 14 -15.58 -13.02 -17.29
C HIS A 14 -16.77 -13.88 -17.73
N LYS A 15 -17.05 -14.99 -17.03
CA LYS A 15 -18.35 -15.67 -17.04
C LYS A 15 -18.88 -15.65 -15.62
N GLY A 16 -19.69 -14.65 -15.29
CA GLY A 16 -20.06 -14.37 -13.89
C GLY A 16 -18.86 -13.85 -13.09
N SER A 17 -18.58 -14.44 -11.92
CA SER A 17 -17.41 -14.12 -11.08
C SER A 17 -16.08 -14.62 -11.65
N ASP A 18 -16.12 -15.56 -12.61
CA ASP A 18 -14.95 -16.31 -13.03
C ASP A 18 -14.18 -15.57 -14.12
N ARG A 19 -12.89 -15.32 -13.88
CA ARG A 19 -11.95 -14.80 -14.88
C ARG A 19 -11.45 -15.93 -15.77
N PHE A 20 -11.48 -15.73 -17.08
CA PHE A 20 -10.78 -16.63 -18.01
C PHE A 20 -9.29 -16.25 -18.06
N TYR A 21 -8.42 -17.26 -18.05
CA TYR A 21 -6.95 -17.08 -18.07
C TYR A 21 -6.31 -17.59 -19.35
N ARG A 22 -7.06 -18.34 -20.18
CA ARG A 22 -6.64 -18.85 -21.48
C ARG A 22 -7.84 -18.85 -22.41
N ILE A 23 -7.65 -18.42 -23.66
CA ILE A 23 -8.66 -18.49 -24.71
C ILE A 23 -8.03 -19.20 -25.90
N TYR A 24 -8.73 -20.21 -26.41
CA TYR A 24 -8.30 -20.98 -27.58
C TYR A 24 -9.26 -20.77 -28.74
N LYS A 25 -8.75 -20.79 -29.97
CA LYS A 25 -9.52 -20.91 -31.21
C LYS A 25 -9.14 -22.22 -31.88
N GLY A 26 -9.96 -23.25 -31.71
CA GLY A 26 -9.55 -24.61 -32.06
C GLY A 26 -8.43 -25.08 -31.13
N ALA A 27 -7.31 -25.55 -31.69
CA ALA A 27 -6.12 -25.93 -30.93
C ALA A 27 -5.21 -24.75 -30.55
N ASP A 28 -5.41 -23.59 -31.18
CA ASP A 28 -4.51 -22.45 -31.05
C ASP A 28 -4.83 -21.60 -29.81
N LEU A 29 -3.83 -21.36 -28.96
CA LEU A 29 -3.94 -20.40 -27.86
C LEU A 29 -3.89 -18.98 -28.42
N ILE A 30 -5.01 -18.26 -28.36
CA ILE A 30 -5.13 -16.90 -28.90
C ILE A 30 -4.99 -15.81 -27.83
N TRP A 31 -5.11 -16.16 -26.54
CA TRP A 31 -4.92 -15.21 -25.44
C TRP A 31 -4.60 -15.93 -24.13
N ARG A 32 -3.76 -15.32 -23.30
CA ARG A 32 -3.40 -15.81 -21.96
C ARG A 32 -3.27 -14.63 -20.99
N ALA A 33 -3.74 -14.83 -19.76
CA ALA A 33 -3.40 -14.03 -18.59
C ALA A 33 -2.93 -14.95 -17.46
N TYR A 34 -2.24 -14.37 -16.48
CA TYR A 34 -1.80 -15.09 -15.30
C TYR A 34 -2.92 -15.17 -14.25
N LYS A 35 -3.04 -16.32 -13.59
CA LYS A 35 -3.82 -16.45 -12.35
C LYS A 35 -3.06 -15.79 -11.20
N ILE A 36 -3.79 -15.20 -10.26
CA ILE A 36 -3.17 -14.74 -9.00
C ILE A 36 -2.52 -15.96 -8.33
N ASN A 37 -1.30 -15.77 -7.82
CA ASN A 37 -0.39 -16.80 -7.30
C ASN A 37 0.05 -17.84 -8.34
N GLU A 38 -0.09 -17.57 -9.64
CA GLU A 38 0.51 -18.42 -10.67
C GLU A 38 2.02 -18.29 -10.61
N LEU A 39 2.72 -19.43 -10.45
CA LEU A 39 4.15 -19.51 -10.68
C LEU A 39 4.39 -19.34 -12.18
N VAL A 40 4.82 -18.14 -12.54
CA VAL A 40 5.05 -17.76 -13.95
C VAL A 40 6.34 -18.39 -14.44
N TYR A 41 7.35 -18.47 -13.57
CA TYR A 41 8.63 -19.06 -13.89
C TYR A 41 9.40 -19.48 -12.65
N GLU A 42 10.18 -20.55 -12.81
CA GLU A 42 11.11 -21.04 -11.81
C GLU A 42 12.35 -21.61 -12.51
N LYS A 43 13.52 -21.31 -11.95
CA LYS A 43 14.79 -21.91 -12.34
C LYS A 43 15.61 -22.22 -11.10
N THR A 44 15.92 -23.50 -10.94
CA THR A 44 16.65 -24.08 -9.80
C THR A 44 18.08 -24.50 -10.16
N THR A 45 18.44 -24.43 -11.45
CA THR A 45 19.75 -24.80 -11.97
C THR A 45 20.47 -23.59 -12.56
N ALA A 46 21.79 -23.61 -12.48
CA ALA A 46 22.63 -22.52 -12.96
C ALA A 46 22.56 -22.36 -14.48
N GLY A 47 22.73 -21.13 -14.94
CA GLY A 47 22.78 -20.77 -16.36
C GLY A 47 21.81 -19.66 -16.72
N SER A 48 21.88 -19.26 -17.99
CA SER A 48 21.06 -18.18 -18.53
C SER A 48 19.73 -18.69 -19.07
N ASP A 49 18.74 -17.80 -19.16
CA ASP A 49 17.46 -18.05 -19.80
C ASP A 49 16.77 -16.73 -20.18
N THR A 50 15.60 -16.82 -20.80
CA THR A 50 14.70 -15.69 -21.01
C THR A 50 13.28 -16.03 -20.56
N ILE A 51 12.56 -15.02 -20.10
CA ILE A 51 11.14 -15.13 -19.77
C ILE A 51 10.37 -14.01 -20.45
N ASN A 52 9.25 -14.35 -21.07
CA ASN A 52 8.32 -13.36 -21.58
C ASN A 52 7.20 -13.11 -20.57
N ILE A 53 7.20 -11.94 -19.93
CA ILE A 53 6.11 -11.45 -19.08
C ILE A 53 5.03 -10.92 -20.01
N ILE A 54 3.87 -11.56 -20.04
CA ILE A 54 2.82 -11.26 -21.03
C ILE A 54 1.88 -10.12 -20.60
N MET A 55 1.87 -9.75 -19.32
CA MET A 55 1.04 -8.67 -18.81
C MET A 55 1.75 -7.88 -17.70
N PRO A 56 1.59 -6.55 -17.63
CA PRO A 56 2.14 -5.77 -16.54
C PRO A 56 1.42 -6.09 -15.22
N GLY A 57 2.13 -6.00 -14.09
CA GLY A 57 1.53 -6.25 -12.79
C GLY A 57 2.53 -6.40 -11.65
N LEU A 58 2.01 -6.74 -10.48
CA LEU A 58 2.75 -7.08 -9.28
C LEU A 58 3.18 -8.55 -9.34
N TYR A 59 4.45 -8.78 -9.06
CA TYR A 59 5.07 -10.09 -9.02
C TYR A 59 5.85 -10.26 -7.74
N ARG A 60 5.74 -11.42 -7.10
CA ARG A 60 6.72 -11.84 -6.10
C ARG A 60 7.91 -12.43 -6.83
N VAL A 61 9.07 -11.84 -6.59
CA VAL A 61 10.31 -12.20 -7.23
C VAL A 61 11.30 -12.64 -6.16
N ARG A 62 11.86 -13.84 -6.34
CA ARG A 62 12.85 -14.46 -5.44
C ARG A 62 14.11 -14.70 -6.24
N LEU A 63 15.23 -14.14 -5.81
CA LEU A 63 16.57 -14.33 -6.37
C LEU A 63 17.50 -14.75 -5.25
N VAL A 64 18.32 -15.76 -5.51
CA VAL A 64 19.37 -16.24 -4.59
C VAL A 64 20.61 -16.46 -5.42
N GLY A 65 21.73 -15.84 -5.04
CA GLY A 65 23.02 -16.09 -5.68
C GLY A 65 23.58 -17.46 -5.30
N GLY A 66 24.48 -18.02 -6.12
CA GLY A 66 25.15 -19.27 -5.79
C GLY A 66 26.05 -19.12 -4.56
N GLY A 67 26.22 -20.17 -3.76
CA GLY A 67 27.15 -20.19 -2.64
C GLY A 67 28.57 -20.47 -3.11
N ALA A 68 29.58 -20.07 -2.33
CA ALA A 68 30.98 -20.37 -2.63
C ALA A 68 31.36 -21.80 -2.21
N GLY A 69 32.41 -22.35 -2.81
CA GLY A 69 32.99 -23.62 -2.39
C GLY A 69 33.84 -23.49 -1.13
N GLY A 70 33.97 -24.60 -0.38
CA GLY A 70 34.89 -24.68 0.75
C GLY A 70 36.34 -24.89 0.30
N ALA A 71 37.30 -24.50 1.14
CA ALA A 71 38.72 -24.65 0.91
C ALA A 71 39.42 -25.34 2.09
N PHE A 72 40.36 -26.23 1.80
CA PHE A 72 41.14 -26.93 2.82
C PHE A 72 42.61 -27.10 2.45
N ASN A 73 43.44 -27.33 3.46
CA ASN A 73 44.84 -27.72 3.29
C ASN A 73 45.21 -28.85 4.27
N SER A 74 45.84 -29.92 3.75
CA SER A 74 46.40 -31.03 4.52
C SER A 74 47.94 -31.06 4.55
N SER A 75 48.60 -29.95 4.90
CA SER A 75 50.05 -29.97 5.11
C SER A 75 50.42 -30.66 6.43
N GLY A 76 51.54 -31.40 6.44
CA GLY A 76 51.95 -32.26 7.56
C GLY A 76 52.15 -31.53 8.91
N ASN A 77 52.39 -30.22 8.89
CA ASN A 77 52.65 -29.44 10.10
C ASN A 77 51.47 -28.56 10.53
N ARG A 78 50.57 -28.16 9.61
CA ARG A 78 49.36 -27.37 9.90
C ARG A 78 48.33 -27.63 8.81
N GLY A 79 47.13 -28.02 9.20
CA GLY A 79 46.00 -27.96 8.29
C GLY A 79 45.00 -26.94 8.78
N SER A 80 44.46 -26.23 7.81
CA SER A 80 43.58 -25.10 7.98
C SER A 80 42.43 -25.26 7.00
N GLU A 81 41.29 -24.68 7.34
CA GLU A 81 40.06 -24.84 6.60
C GLU A 81 39.28 -23.53 6.59
N ALA A 82 38.62 -23.30 5.46
CA ALA A 82 37.81 -22.12 5.26
C ALA A 82 36.56 -22.53 4.46
N ALA A 83 35.42 -22.61 5.15
CA ALA A 83 34.17 -22.96 4.49
C ALA A 83 33.71 -21.84 3.56
N GLY A 84 32.95 -22.16 2.52
CA GLY A 84 32.46 -21.17 1.56
C GLY A 84 31.40 -20.25 2.18
N ASN A 85 31.35 -19.00 1.76
CA ASN A 85 30.26 -18.10 2.14
C ASN A 85 28.98 -18.40 1.34
N GLY A 86 27.82 -18.12 1.93
CA GLY A 86 26.54 -18.19 1.23
C GLY A 86 26.37 -17.06 0.21
N GLY A 87 25.50 -17.27 -0.78
CA GLY A 87 25.03 -16.24 -1.70
C GLY A 87 24.03 -15.29 -1.04
N GLY A 88 23.95 -14.06 -1.54
CA GLY A 88 22.93 -13.09 -1.15
C GLY A 88 21.55 -13.46 -1.68
N ALA A 89 20.51 -12.80 -1.18
CA ALA A 89 19.14 -13.00 -1.65
C ALA A 89 18.33 -11.70 -1.71
N PHE A 90 17.50 -11.62 -2.75
CA PHE A 90 16.41 -10.65 -2.86
C PHE A 90 15.07 -11.42 -2.93
N ILE A 91 14.13 -11.09 -2.05
CA ILE A 91 12.77 -11.59 -2.05
C ILE A 91 11.87 -10.39 -1.82
N GLY A 92 10.96 -10.11 -2.75
CA GLY A 92 10.08 -8.96 -2.61
C GLY A 92 8.99 -8.93 -3.66
N THR A 93 8.11 -7.94 -3.51
CA THR A 93 7.08 -7.61 -4.49
C THR A 93 7.60 -6.53 -5.41
N VAL A 94 7.59 -6.78 -6.71
CA VAL A 94 8.02 -5.85 -7.74
C VAL A 94 6.93 -5.68 -8.78
N TYR A 95 6.79 -4.47 -9.30
CA TYR A 95 6.01 -4.22 -10.49
C TYR A 95 6.87 -4.49 -11.72
N LEU A 96 6.42 -5.36 -12.61
CA LEU A 96 7.06 -5.62 -13.91
C LEU A 96 6.12 -5.19 -15.03
N LEU A 97 6.67 -4.58 -16.07
CA LEU A 97 5.98 -4.39 -17.34
C LEU A 97 5.93 -5.71 -18.12
N ASN A 98 5.07 -5.76 -19.15
CA ASN A 98 5.18 -6.84 -20.13
C ASN A 98 6.48 -6.69 -20.95
N GLY A 99 7.03 -7.81 -21.39
CA GLY A 99 8.28 -7.83 -22.13
C GLY A 99 9.11 -9.08 -21.88
N THR A 100 10.17 -9.23 -22.67
CA THR A 100 11.13 -10.33 -22.53
C THR A 100 12.28 -9.92 -21.62
N TYR A 101 12.39 -10.61 -20.49
CA TYR A 101 13.45 -10.42 -19.51
C TYR A 101 14.52 -11.50 -19.68
N SER A 102 15.78 -11.11 -19.53
CA SER A 102 16.91 -12.04 -19.45
C SER A 102 17.13 -12.45 -17.99
N ILE A 103 17.36 -13.74 -17.80
CA ILE A 103 17.59 -14.36 -16.49
C ILE A 103 19.00 -14.96 -16.49
N SER A 104 19.69 -14.82 -15.37
CA SER A 104 20.89 -15.60 -15.07
C SER A 104 20.75 -16.18 -13.67
N VAL A 105 20.91 -17.50 -13.51
CA VAL A 105 20.99 -18.15 -12.20
C VAL A 105 22.44 -18.55 -11.94
N GLY A 106 22.98 -18.10 -10.80
CA GLY A 106 24.38 -18.31 -10.44
C GLY A 106 24.72 -19.76 -10.14
N ALA A 107 25.86 -20.25 -10.62
CA ALA A 107 26.41 -21.55 -10.23
C ALA A 107 26.96 -21.53 -8.79
N GLY A 108 27.01 -22.69 -8.15
CA GLY A 108 27.79 -22.85 -6.93
C GLY A 108 29.28 -22.82 -7.23
N GLY A 109 30.07 -22.26 -6.31
CA GLY A 109 31.52 -22.24 -6.41
C GLY A 109 32.12 -23.62 -6.14
N SER A 110 33.17 -23.98 -6.87
CA SER A 110 33.88 -25.25 -6.68
C SER A 110 34.65 -25.27 -5.37
N SER A 111 34.67 -26.42 -4.68
CA SER A 111 35.62 -26.62 -3.59
C SER A 111 37.04 -26.72 -4.12
N ALA A 112 38.00 -26.46 -3.24
CA ALA A 112 39.40 -26.62 -3.55
C ALA A 112 40.17 -27.18 -2.35
N GLY A 113 41.21 -27.95 -2.63
CA GLY A 113 42.07 -28.50 -1.59
C GLY A 113 43.42 -28.95 -2.15
N GLY A 114 44.41 -29.04 -1.26
CA GLY A 114 45.75 -29.46 -1.64
C GLY A 114 46.70 -29.61 -0.45
N LEU A 115 47.91 -30.10 -0.74
CA LEU A 115 49.01 -30.21 0.23
C LEU A 115 49.71 -28.86 0.46
N ASP A 116 49.58 -27.94 -0.50
CA ASP A 116 50.21 -26.61 -0.50
C ASP A 116 49.22 -25.51 -0.17
N ALA A 117 49.76 -24.44 0.41
CA ALA A 117 49.05 -23.70 1.43
C ALA A 117 48.35 -22.41 0.99
N ASN A 118 48.04 -22.31 -0.30
CA ASN A 118 47.40 -21.15 -0.90
C ASN A 118 46.19 -21.60 -1.72
N VAL A 119 45.15 -22.08 -1.03
CA VAL A 119 43.94 -22.62 -1.65
C VAL A 119 42.77 -21.70 -1.37
N TRP A 120 42.02 -21.40 -2.43
CA TRP A 120 40.81 -20.58 -2.40
C TRP A 120 39.63 -21.42 -2.84
N GLY A 121 38.52 -21.29 -2.10
CA GLY A 121 37.24 -21.78 -2.59
C GLY A 121 36.84 -20.99 -3.84
N GLY A 122 36.18 -21.65 -4.79
CA GLY A 122 35.58 -20.97 -5.93
C GLY A 122 34.44 -20.05 -5.48
N ASN A 123 34.29 -18.91 -6.13
CA ASN A 123 33.16 -18.01 -5.91
C ASN A 123 31.87 -18.59 -6.49
N GLY A 124 30.75 -18.33 -5.83
CA GLY A 124 29.42 -18.54 -6.39
C GLY A 124 29.10 -17.48 -7.45
N GLY A 125 28.28 -17.86 -8.43
CA GLY A 125 27.78 -16.98 -9.47
C GLY A 125 26.64 -16.08 -8.98
N ASN A 126 26.46 -14.95 -9.65
CA ASN A 126 25.35 -14.04 -9.39
C ASN A 126 24.04 -14.56 -10.01
N THR A 127 22.92 -14.27 -9.37
CA THR A 127 21.59 -14.46 -9.94
C THR A 127 20.97 -13.10 -10.25
N SER A 128 20.46 -12.91 -11.46
CA SER A 128 19.93 -11.62 -11.91
C SER A 128 18.71 -11.74 -12.81
N LEU A 129 17.92 -10.66 -12.78
CA LEU A 129 16.83 -10.39 -13.72
C LEU A 129 17.16 -9.09 -14.45
N SER A 130 17.14 -9.12 -15.78
CA SER A 130 17.57 -8.00 -16.62
C SER A 130 16.57 -7.72 -17.74
N LEU A 131 16.49 -6.48 -18.20
CA LEU A 131 15.70 -6.06 -19.34
C LEU A 131 16.58 -5.23 -20.26
N ASN A 132 16.63 -5.55 -21.55
CA ASN A 132 17.43 -4.85 -22.56
C ASN A 132 18.93 -4.71 -22.16
N GLY A 133 19.49 -5.74 -21.53
CA GLY A 133 20.89 -5.75 -21.07
C GLY A 133 21.15 -4.98 -19.76
N THR A 134 20.15 -4.29 -19.19
CA THR A 134 20.27 -3.64 -17.88
C THR A 134 19.80 -4.59 -16.78
N THR A 135 20.66 -4.84 -15.79
CA THR A 135 20.32 -5.61 -14.59
C THR A 135 19.37 -4.81 -13.70
N LEU A 136 18.18 -5.35 -13.46
CA LEU A 136 17.11 -4.73 -12.66
C LEU A 136 17.15 -5.21 -11.21
N LEU A 137 17.37 -6.51 -11.02
CA LEU A 137 17.49 -7.15 -9.70
C LEU A 137 18.71 -8.05 -9.71
N LEU A 138 19.46 -8.05 -8.61
CA LEU A 138 20.70 -8.80 -8.45
C LEU A 138 20.78 -9.42 -7.06
N ALA A 139 21.04 -10.72 -7.01
CA ALA A 139 21.49 -11.42 -5.82
C ALA A 139 22.93 -11.89 -6.04
N GLY A 140 23.87 -11.32 -5.27
CA GLY A 140 25.29 -11.60 -5.39
C GLY A 140 25.63 -13.06 -5.02
N GLY A 141 26.62 -13.64 -5.71
CA GLY A 141 27.17 -14.95 -5.37
C GLY A 141 28.13 -14.90 -4.17
N GLY A 142 28.20 -16.00 -3.42
CA GLY A 142 29.11 -16.21 -2.29
C GLY A 142 30.56 -16.02 -2.70
N ARG A 143 31.39 -15.44 -1.82
CA ARG A 143 32.85 -15.42 -2.02
C ARG A 143 33.52 -16.61 -1.35
N GLY A 144 34.44 -17.25 -2.05
CA GLY A 144 35.27 -18.31 -1.50
C GLY A 144 36.27 -17.75 -0.49
N ASN A 145 36.49 -18.50 0.59
CA ASN A 145 37.41 -18.10 1.64
C ASN A 145 38.82 -18.67 1.37
N HIS A 146 39.83 -18.02 1.96
CA HIS A 146 41.23 -18.42 1.88
C HIS A 146 41.67 -19.14 3.15
N VAL A 147 42.38 -20.25 2.97
CA VAL A 147 42.80 -21.15 4.06
C VAL A 147 43.82 -20.51 5.02
N TRP A 148 44.63 -19.55 4.56
CA TRP A 148 45.70 -18.91 5.37
C TRP A 148 45.43 -17.46 5.79
N TRP A 149 44.55 -16.76 5.06
CA TRP A 149 44.15 -15.38 5.37
C TRP A 149 42.64 -15.29 5.45
N PRO A 150 42.06 -15.84 6.53
CA PRO A 150 40.62 -15.87 6.67
C PRO A 150 39.96 -14.49 6.76
N SER A 151 40.74 -13.44 7.02
CA SER A 151 40.28 -12.05 7.04
C SER A 151 40.09 -11.41 5.65
N GLY A 152 40.52 -12.06 4.56
CA GLY A 152 40.52 -11.46 3.21
C GLY A 152 39.24 -11.66 2.40
N ALA A 153 38.30 -12.48 2.86
CA ALA A 153 37.09 -12.78 2.10
C ALA A 153 35.96 -11.81 2.44
N GLU A 154 35.73 -10.85 1.55
CA GLU A 154 34.60 -9.93 1.66
C GLU A 154 33.27 -10.68 1.52
N ARG A 155 32.21 -10.16 2.16
CA ARG A 155 30.84 -10.68 2.00
C ARG A 155 30.47 -10.76 0.52
N SER A 156 29.62 -11.72 0.17
CA SER A 156 28.77 -11.56 -1.01
C SER A 156 27.94 -10.30 -0.81
N GLN A 157 28.29 -9.24 -1.54
CA GLN A 157 27.50 -8.02 -1.55
C GLN A 157 26.23 -8.31 -2.36
N VAL A 158 25.07 -8.19 -1.72
CA VAL A 158 23.87 -7.80 -2.47
C VAL A 158 24.08 -6.35 -2.85
N SER A 159 23.53 -5.94 -4.00
CA SER A 159 23.47 -4.51 -4.27
C SER A 159 22.77 -3.85 -3.08
N SER A 160 23.44 -2.87 -2.47
CA SER A 160 22.99 -2.20 -1.24
C SER A 160 21.59 -1.63 -1.38
N GLU A 161 21.14 -1.40 -2.61
CA GLU A 161 19.75 -1.39 -3.02
C GLU A 161 19.62 -2.09 -4.38
N PRO A 162 18.49 -2.73 -4.73
CA PRO A 162 18.21 -3.09 -6.11
C PRO A 162 18.48 -1.84 -6.97
N ASN A 163 19.32 -1.97 -7.98
CA ASN A 163 19.61 -0.85 -8.89
C ASN A 163 18.34 -0.69 -9.74
N VAL A 164 17.35 0.02 -9.20
CA VAL A 164 16.08 0.34 -9.87
C VAL A 164 16.40 1.40 -10.93
N ILE A 165 17.07 0.97 -12.01
CA ILE A 165 17.37 1.82 -13.15
C ILE A 165 16.14 1.76 -14.06
N GLY A 166 15.23 2.72 -13.86
CA GLY A 166 14.22 3.07 -14.85
C GLY A 166 12.78 2.64 -14.54
N SER A 167 11.84 3.21 -15.32
CA SER A 167 10.38 3.11 -15.20
C SER A 167 9.79 1.71 -15.40
N SER A 168 10.60 0.72 -15.78
CA SER A 168 10.15 -0.62 -16.18
C SER A 168 10.05 -1.63 -15.03
N VAL A 169 10.71 -1.34 -13.90
CA VAL A 169 10.61 -2.12 -12.66
C VAL A 169 10.48 -1.17 -11.48
N LYS A 170 9.51 -1.42 -10.61
CA LYS A 170 9.37 -0.69 -9.33
C LYS A 170 9.33 -1.69 -8.19
N VAL A 171 10.27 -1.61 -7.26
CA VAL A 171 10.22 -2.41 -6.02
C VAL A 171 9.13 -1.82 -5.12
N ILE A 172 8.12 -2.62 -4.80
CA ILE A 172 6.96 -2.22 -4.00
C ILE A 172 7.18 -2.59 -2.54
N SER A 173 7.69 -3.79 -2.29
CA SER A 173 8.08 -4.24 -0.96
C SER A 173 9.29 -5.16 -1.04
N THR A 174 10.07 -5.19 0.03
CA THR A 174 11.19 -6.11 0.20
C THR A 174 10.92 -6.97 1.42
N ASP A 175 10.67 -8.26 1.20
CA ASP A 175 10.51 -9.24 2.28
C ASP A 175 11.90 -9.64 2.81
N ARG A 176 12.91 -9.69 1.92
CA ARG A 176 14.31 -9.95 2.26
C ARG A 176 15.23 -9.31 1.21
N ASN A 177 16.17 -8.49 1.65
CA ASN A 177 17.34 -8.08 0.86
C ASN A 177 18.56 -8.22 1.77
N ALA A 178 19.24 -9.35 1.69
CA ALA A 178 20.24 -9.73 2.68
C ALA A 178 21.51 -10.29 2.03
N SER A 179 22.66 -9.82 2.51
CA SER A 179 23.97 -10.35 2.13
C SER A 179 24.11 -11.81 2.53
N GLY A 180 24.96 -12.53 1.80
CA GLY A 180 25.26 -13.92 2.11
C GLY A 180 25.77 -14.13 3.53
N VAL A 181 25.44 -15.28 4.11
CA VAL A 181 25.89 -15.68 5.45
C VAL A 181 27.34 -16.16 5.39
N TRP A 182 28.13 -15.85 6.41
CA TRP A 182 29.54 -16.25 6.47
C TRP A 182 29.68 -17.75 6.68
N GLY A 183 30.61 -18.35 5.94
CA GLY A 183 31.14 -19.66 6.28
C GLY A 183 32.03 -19.58 7.51
N GLN A 184 32.12 -20.66 8.26
CA GLN A 184 33.04 -20.80 9.38
C GLN A 184 34.47 -20.93 8.88
N ILE A 185 35.38 -20.46 9.72
CA ILE A 185 36.82 -20.55 9.51
C ILE A 185 37.39 -21.19 10.75
N ALA A 186 38.14 -22.29 10.58
CA ALA A 186 38.84 -22.93 11.68
C ALA A 186 40.34 -23.07 11.37
N GLY A 187 41.17 -22.73 12.37
CA GLY A 187 42.63 -22.83 12.29
C GLY A 187 43.17 -24.24 12.52
N THR A 188 42.33 -25.18 12.96
CA THR A 188 42.69 -26.56 13.31
C THR A 188 41.62 -27.53 12.78
N ALA A 189 41.96 -28.82 12.65
CA ALA A 189 41.22 -29.93 12.01
C ALA A 189 39.77 -30.17 12.50
N ALA A 190 38.91 -29.16 12.42
CA ALA A 190 37.51 -29.23 12.78
C ALA A 190 36.66 -29.53 11.54
N ASN A 191 35.35 -29.53 11.69
CA ASN A 191 34.45 -29.44 10.55
C ASN A 191 33.94 -28.00 10.53
N SER A 192 34.23 -27.27 9.45
CA SER A 192 33.76 -25.89 9.28
C SER A 192 32.49 -25.88 8.44
N GLN A 193 31.42 -25.29 8.97
CA GLN A 193 30.15 -25.16 8.26
C GLN A 193 30.19 -24.03 7.24
N GLY A 194 29.75 -24.33 6.01
CA GLY A 194 29.54 -23.31 4.99
C GLY A 194 28.43 -22.33 5.38
N GLY A 195 28.46 -21.14 4.80
CA GLY A 195 27.46 -20.11 5.05
C GLY A 195 26.05 -20.60 4.74
N SER A 196 25.13 -20.37 5.67
CA SER A 196 23.74 -20.82 5.54
C SER A 196 23.04 -20.22 4.31
N SER A 197 22.15 -21.01 3.71
CA SER A 197 21.25 -20.55 2.67
C SER A 197 20.25 -19.54 3.23
N LEU A 198 19.93 -18.51 2.43
CA LEU A 198 18.87 -17.56 2.73
C LEU A 198 17.49 -18.00 2.19
N TYR A 199 17.41 -19.12 1.45
CA TYR A 199 16.16 -19.64 0.92
C TYR A 199 16.27 -21.11 0.48
N ASN A 200 15.54 -22.02 1.15
CA ASN A 200 15.34 -23.42 0.77
C ASN A 200 16.62 -24.21 0.35
N GLY A 201 17.77 -23.90 0.94
CA GLY A 201 19.03 -24.60 0.66
C GLY A 201 19.81 -24.08 -0.57
N TYR A 202 19.23 -23.18 -1.36
CA TYR A 202 19.91 -22.54 -2.48
C TYR A 202 20.92 -21.51 -2.01
N GLY A 203 22.02 -21.36 -2.73
CA GLY A 203 23.08 -20.42 -2.39
C GLY A 203 23.83 -20.73 -1.09
N LYS A 204 23.77 -21.97 -0.59
CA LYS A 204 24.53 -22.40 0.60
C LYS A 204 26.02 -22.49 0.25
N GLY A 205 26.87 -22.00 1.14
CA GLY A 205 28.31 -22.22 1.04
C GLY A 205 28.69 -23.68 1.27
N GLY A 206 29.79 -24.11 0.64
CA GLY A 206 30.35 -25.44 0.80
C GLY A 206 30.96 -25.65 2.19
N ASN A 207 30.67 -26.78 2.81
CA ASN A 207 31.29 -27.16 4.07
C ASN A 207 32.74 -27.62 3.84
N VAL A 208 33.51 -27.68 4.92
CA VAL A 208 34.81 -28.36 4.95
C VAL A 208 34.74 -29.48 5.99
N TYR A 209 35.13 -30.69 5.58
CA TYR A 209 35.14 -31.88 6.42
C TYR A 209 36.58 -32.29 6.67
N ASN A 210 37.11 -31.83 7.81
CA ASN A 210 38.51 -31.98 8.17
C ASN A 210 39.43 -31.38 7.07
N ARG A 211 40.72 -31.54 7.25
CA ARG A 211 41.77 -31.06 6.36
C ARG A 211 41.83 -31.78 5.01
N TYR A 212 40.86 -32.62 4.66
CA TYR A 212 40.97 -33.57 3.53
C TYR A 212 39.88 -33.45 2.46
N SER A 213 38.76 -32.77 2.75
CA SER A 213 37.69 -32.63 1.77
C SER A 213 36.82 -31.41 2.03
N ALA A 214 36.23 -30.88 0.96
CA ALA A 214 35.28 -29.79 1.03
C ALA A 214 34.20 -29.93 -0.03
N ASP A 215 33.03 -29.40 0.26
CA ASP A 215 31.90 -29.36 -0.66
C ASP A 215 31.97 -28.15 -1.58
N ASN A 216 31.44 -28.33 -2.79
CA ASN A 216 31.04 -27.21 -3.62
C ASN A 216 29.92 -26.42 -2.92
N GLY A 217 29.83 -25.12 -3.22
CA GLY A 217 28.64 -24.35 -2.89
C GLY A 217 27.43 -24.83 -3.69
N THR A 218 26.22 -24.57 -3.20
CA THR A 218 25.00 -24.87 -3.94
C THR A 218 24.68 -23.76 -4.94
N GLY A 219 23.99 -24.13 -6.03
CA GLY A 219 23.53 -23.17 -7.04
C GLY A 219 22.53 -22.16 -6.49
N GLY A 220 22.39 -21.05 -7.22
CA GLY A 220 21.38 -20.03 -6.96
C GLY A 220 19.97 -20.51 -7.31
N TYR A 221 19.01 -19.59 -7.19
CA TYR A 221 17.60 -19.84 -7.46
C TYR A 221 16.90 -18.59 -7.95
N LEU A 222 15.95 -18.76 -8.87
CA LEU A 222 15.05 -17.69 -9.29
C LEU A 222 13.62 -18.19 -9.43
N SER A 223 12.65 -17.43 -8.92
CA SER A 223 11.23 -17.63 -9.21
C SER A 223 10.49 -16.32 -9.36
N ILE A 224 9.48 -16.32 -10.22
CA ILE A 224 8.57 -15.20 -10.48
C ILE A 224 7.13 -15.72 -10.34
N GLU A 225 6.37 -15.11 -9.45
CA GLU A 225 4.99 -15.48 -9.13
C GLU A 225 4.09 -14.25 -9.31
N PHE A 226 3.02 -14.37 -10.08
CA PHE A 226 2.11 -13.25 -10.34
C PHE A 226 1.20 -13.01 -9.13
N LEU A 227 1.16 -11.77 -8.61
CA LEU A 227 0.31 -11.40 -7.48
C LEU A 227 -0.93 -10.61 -7.89
N GLY A 228 -1.02 -10.16 -9.14
CA GLY A 228 -2.12 -9.35 -9.64
C GLY A 228 -1.63 -8.12 -10.39
N GLU A 229 -2.54 -7.28 -10.87
CA GLU A 229 -2.19 -5.99 -11.48
C GLU A 229 -1.85 -4.96 -10.40
N THR A 230 -1.16 -3.86 -10.73
CA THR A 230 -1.11 -2.71 -9.79
C THR A 230 -2.54 -2.27 -9.51
N PRO A 231 -2.93 -2.08 -8.24
CA PRO A 231 -4.25 -1.54 -7.98
C PRO A 231 -4.32 -0.16 -8.61
N LYS A 232 -5.21 0.03 -9.59
CA LYS A 232 -5.46 1.35 -10.18
C LYS A 232 -5.88 2.28 -9.05
N THR A 233 -5.29 3.46 -9.02
CA THR A 233 -5.78 4.52 -8.14
C THR A 233 -6.86 5.30 -8.85
N TYR A 234 -7.89 5.67 -8.11
CA TYR A 234 -9.00 6.48 -8.59
C TYR A 234 -9.20 7.66 -7.65
N THR A 235 -9.65 8.76 -8.22
CA THR A 235 -9.99 9.97 -7.48
C THR A 235 -11.49 9.99 -7.18
N PHE A 236 -11.82 9.98 -5.89
CA PHE A 236 -13.16 10.25 -5.40
C PHE A 236 -13.30 11.73 -5.07
N THR A 237 -14.29 12.41 -5.67
CA THR A 237 -14.57 13.83 -5.44
C THR A 237 -15.98 14.03 -4.87
N LEU A 238 -16.11 14.85 -3.82
CA LEU A 238 -17.38 15.29 -3.25
C LEU A 238 -17.67 16.75 -3.62
N ASN A 239 -18.74 16.92 -4.38
CA ASN A 239 -19.42 18.19 -4.52
C ASN A 239 -20.44 18.34 -3.39
N THR A 240 -20.53 19.53 -2.83
CA THR A 240 -21.42 19.84 -1.72
C THR A 240 -22.40 20.93 -2.10
N ASN A 241 -23.63 20.83 -1.61
CA ASN A 241 -24.60 21.92 -1.63
C ASN A 241 -25.14 22.10 -0.19
N PRO A 242 -24.80 23.19 0.50
CA PRO A 242 -24.07 24.37 0.02
C PRO A 242 -22.58 24.11 -0.25
N SER A 243 -22.00 24.87 -1.19
CA SER A 243 -20.66 24.61 -1.77
C SER A 243 -19.50 24.85 -0.81
N ASP A 244 -19.72 25.58 0.27
CA ASP A 244 -18.76 25.90 1.34
C ASP A 244 -18.86 24.95 2.54
N ALA A 245 -19.65 23.87 2.46
CA ALA A 245 -19.67 22.84 3.50
C ALA A 245 -18.28 22.18 3.68
N THR A 246 -17.96 21.86 4.93
CA THR A 246 -16.75 21.13 5.32
C THR A 246 -16.88 19.66 4.95
N VAL A 247 -15.83 19.09 4.37
CA VAL A 247 -15.76 17.67 3.98
C VAL A 247 -14.58 17.01 4.67
N VAL A 248 -14.86 15.87 5.30
CA VAL A 248 -13.87 14.96 5.86
C VAL A 248 -14.01 13.61 5.16
N LEU A 249 -12.89 13.10 4.65
CA LEU A 249 -12.79 11.81 3.97
C LEU A 249 -11.89 10.88 4.77
N SER A 250 -12.27 9.61 4.91
CA SER A 250 -11.47 8.58 5.58
C SER A 250 -11.37 7.32 4.73
N ALA A 251 -10.16 6.77 4.62
CA ALA A 251 -9.89 5.52 3.91
C ALA A 251 -8.66 4.84 4.50
N ASN A 252 -8.71 3.51 4.68
CA ASN A 252 -7.58 2.69 5.15
C ASN A 252 -6.91 3.20 6.45
N GLY A 253 -7.70 3.77 7.36
CA GLY A 253 -7.20 4.33 8.63
C GLY A 253 -6.57 5.72 8.52
N TYR A 254 -6.57 6.33 7.33
CA TYR A 254 -6.15 7.71 7.11
C TYR A 254 -7.37 8.63 6.96
N THR A 255 -7.32 9.83 7.55
CA THR A 255 -8.38 10.83 7.49
C THR A 255 -7.82 12.15 7.01
N GLN A 256 -8.53 12.81 6.11
CA GLN A 256 -8.16 14.12 5.58
C GLN A 256 -9.37 15.05 5.44
N SER A 257 -9.13 16.34 5.58
CA SER A 257 -10.08 17.39 5.23
C SER A 257 -9.88 17.80 3.77
N GLY A 258 -10.96 17.90 3.01
CA GLY A 258 -10.92 18.26 1.59
C GLY A 258 -11.97 17.53 0.78
N LYS A 259 -12.19 18.00 -0.45
CA LYS A 259 -13.24 17.49 -1.33
C LYS A 259 -12.84 16.31 -2.18
N SER A 260 -11.56 15.92 -2.19
CA SER A 260 -11.10 14.82 -3.04
C SER A 260 -10.06 13.95 -2.34
N ILE A 261 -10.13 12.64 -2.55
CA ILE A 261 -9.12 11.67 -2.11
C ILE A 261 -8.79 10.71 -3.25
N THR A 262 -7.51 10.36 -3.40
CA THR A 262 -7.06 9.35 -4.36
C THR A 262 -6.74 8.06 -3.62
N VAL A 263 -7.44 6.97 -3.96
CA VAL A 263 -7.35 5.67 -3.28
C VAL A 263 -7.25 4.54 -4.30
N PHE A 264 -6.85 3.34 -3.87
CA PHE A 264 -6.88 2.16 -4.73
C PHE A 264 -8.32 1.72 -5.04
N GLY A 265 -8.54 1.19 -6.24
CA GLY A 265 -9.79 0.52 -6.61
C GLY A 265 -10.18 -0.59 -5.62
N GLY A 266 -11.47 -0.66 -5.26
CA GLY A 266 -12.03 -1.51 -4.22
C GLY A 266 -11.95 -0.90 -2.80
N THR A 267 -11.30 0.25 -2.62
CA THR A 267 -11.22 0.91 -1.30
C THR A 267 -12.59 1.50 -0.93
N ARG A 268 -13.05 1.20 0.28
CA ARG A 268 -14.17 1.90 0.91
C ARG A 268 -13.67 3.25 1.43
N VAL A 269 -14.32 4.33 0.98
CA VAL A 269 -14.11 5.69 1.46
C VAL A 269 -15.34 6.11 2.25
N ASP A 270 -15.15 6.37 3.54
CA ASP A 270 -16.18 6.97 4.39
C ASP A 270 -16.08 8.50 4.30
N TYR A 271 -17.22 9.18 4.30
CA TYR A 271 -17.27 10.63 4.21
C TYR A 271 -18.24 11.24 5.23
N THR A 272 -17.88 12.45 5.68
CA THR A 272 -18.72 13.30 6.52
C THR A 272 -18.75 14.69 5.90
N VAL A 273 -19.95 15.22 5.67
CA VAL A 273 -20.19 16.58 5.17
C VAL A 273 -20.99 17.35 6.20
N SER A 274 -20.47 18.50 6.63
CA SER A 274 -21.09 19.32 7.67
C SER A 274 -21.01 20.81 7.37
N LYS A 275 -21.99 21.56 7.86
CA LYS A 275 -21.99 23.02 7.85
C LYS A 275 -22.89 23.53 8.97
N THR A 276 -22.49 24.61 9.64
CA THR A 276 -23.31 25.28 10.66
C THR A 276 -24.68 25.66 10.10
N GLY A 277 -25.74 25.32 10.86
CA GLY A 277 -27.13 25.54 10.45
C GLY A 277 -27.70 24.46 9.51
N TYR A 278 -26.96 23.37 9.27
CA TYR A 278 -27.38 22.25 8.43
C TYR A 278 -27.16 20.91 9.13
N LEU A 279 -28.03 19.94 8.82
CA LEU A 279 -27.92 18.59 9.34
C LEU A 279 -26.69 17.91 8.71
N THR A 280 -25.77 17.43 9.55
CA THR A 280 -24.58 16.69 9.11
C THR A 280 -24.98 15.40 8.39
N ARG A 281 -24.29 15.10 7.29
CA ARG A 281 -24.50 13.87 6.51
C ARG A 281 -23.23 13.03 6.51
N THR A 282 -23.40 11.73 6.72
CA THR A 282 -22.34 10.74 6.61
C THR A 282 -22.73 9.66 5.61
N GLY A 283 -21.73 9.00 5.03
CA GLY A 283 -21.94 7.90 4.10
C GLY A 283 -20.62 7.23 3.71
N TYR A 284 -20.69 6.31 2.76
CA TYR A 284 -19.52 5.66 2.21
C TYR A 284 -19.71 5.32 0.73
N GLU A 285 -18.60 5.15 0.02
CA GLU A 285 -18.56 4.64 -1.35
C GLU A 285 -17.44 3.61 -1.48
N VAL A 286 -17.60 2.63 -2.37
CA VAL A 286 -16.53 1.70 -2.75
C VAL A 286 -16.04 2.10 -4.14
N ILE A 287 -14.80 2.54 -4.22
CA ILE A 287 -14.30 3.21 -5.41
C ILE A 287 -13.82 2.19 -6.44
N SER A 288 -14.41 2.15 -7.63
CA SER A 288 -13.99 1.28 -8.75
C SER A 288 -13.42 2.03 -9.96
N ASP A 289 -13.57 3.34 -9.97
CA ASP A 289 -13.35 4.27 -11.06
C ASP A 289 -13.32 5.71 -10.51
N ASP A 290 -12.81 6.66 -11.29
CA ASP A 290 -12.88 8.08 -10.92
C ASP A 290 -14.34 8.48 -10.84
N MET A 291 -14.75 8.99 -9.67
CA MET A 291 -16.17 9.29 -9.46
C MET A 291 -16.36 10.59 -8.69
N THR A 292 -17.47 11.27 -9.03
CA THR A 292 -17.91 12.47 -8.34
C THR A 292 -19.28 12.24 -7.74
N ARG A 293 -19.45 12.58 -6.46
CA ARG A 293 -20.75 12.54 -5.77
C ARG A 293 -21.16 13.91 -5.30
N THR A 294 -22.45 14.20 -5.39
CA THR A 294 -23.02 15.45 -4.86
C THR A 294 -23.81 15.15 -3.59
N VAL A 295 -23.45 15.82 -2.50
CA VAL A 295 -24.16 15.75 -1.21
C VAL A 295 -24.84 17.08 -0.94
N THR A 296 -26.17 17.06 -0.86
CA THR A 296 -26.97 18.22 -0.46
C THR A 296 -27.33 18.12 1.01
N LEU A 297 -26.95 19.13 1.79
CA LEU A 297 -27.33 19.23 3.20
C LEU A 297 -28.72 19.86 3.31
N THR A 298 -29.49 19.38 4.28
CA THR A 298 -30.80 19.97 4.64
C THR A 298 -30.58 20.95 5.78
N SER A 299 -31.16 22.15 5.69
CA SER A 299 -31.11 23.13 6.78
C SER A 299 -31.69 22.53 8.06
N GLU A 300 -31.05 22.78 9.19
CA GLU A 300 -31.63 22.42 10.49
C GLU A 300 -32.85 23.29 10.76
N PRO A 301 -34.03 22.70 11.07
CA PRO A 301 -35.18 23.48 11.48
C PRO A 301 -34.87 24.18 12.80
N LEU A 302 -35.06 25.51 12.82
CA LEU A 302 -35.05 26.29 14.04
C LEU A 302 -36.41 26.12 14.72
N TYR A 303 -36.40 25.65 15.97
CA TYR A 303 -37.60 25.59 16.80
C TYR A 303 -37.66 26.84 17.66
N TYR A 304 -38.82 27.48 17.71
CA TYR A 304 -39.08 28.65 18.54
C TYR A 304 -40.17 28.29 19.54
N CYS A 305 -39.99 28.65 20.81
CA CYS A 305 -41.07 28.66 21.78
C CYS A 305 -41.41 30.11 22.15
N TYR A 306 -42.69 30.40 22.28
CA TYR A 306 -43.15 31.63 22.92
C TYR A 306 -43.80 31.22 24.25
N THR A 307 -43.58 32.03 25.29
CA THR A 307 -44.32 31.90 26.54
C THR A 307 -45.04 33.22 26.81
N THR A 308 -46.33 33.13 27.09
CA THR A 308 -47.14 34.26 27.53
C THR A 308 -47.09 34.32 29.05
N ILE A 309 -46.48 35.37 29.61
CA ILE A 309 -46.51 35.62 31.05
C ILE A 309 -47.76 36.46 31.35
N ASN A 310 -48.76 35.84 31.97
CA ASN A 310 -49.98 36.54 32.37
C ASN A 310 -49.67 37.65 33.39
N GLY A 311 -49.91 38.91 33.00
CA GLY A 311 -49.96 40.05 33.93
C GLY A 311 -49.08 41.26 33.59
N GLN A 312 -48.28 41.23 32.52
CA GLN A 312 -47.55 42.39 32.00
C GLN A 312 -47.61 42.40 30.47
N ASN A 313 -47.89 43.55 29.85
CA ASN A 313 -48.00 43.73 28.39
C ASN A 313 -46.62 43.69 27.69
N THR A 314 -45.83 42.66 27.94
CA THR A 314 -44.52 42.47 27.30
C THR A 314 -44.40 41.03 26.82
N ASN A 315 -44.53 40.85 25.51
CA ASN A 315 -44.24 39.59 24.84
C ASN A 315 -42.72 39.50 24.63
N TYR A 316 -42.07 38.54 25.28
CA TYR A 316 -40.65 38.24 25.03
C TYR A 316 -40.53 37.08 24.05
N LEU A 317 -39.76 37.29 22.97
CA LEU A 317 -39.37 36.22 22.05
C LEU A 317 -38.04 35.64 22.55
N TYR A 318 -38.03 34.37 22.99
CA TYR A 318 -36.81 33.70 23.41
C TYR A 318 -36.24 32.88 22.25
N PHE A 319 -34.95 33.04 21.97
CA PHE A 319 -34.21 32.22 21.02
C PHE A 319 -33.49 31.12 21.80
N THR A 320 -33.93 29.88 21.70
CA THR A 320 -33.17 28.74 22.23
C THR A 320 -32.57 27.93 21.09
N GLN A 321 -31.26 27.71 21.14
CA GLN A 321 -30.64 26.65 20.35
C GLN A 321 -31.18 25.30 20.88
N LYS A 322 -31.43 24.34 19.98
CA LYS A 322 -32.08 23.05 20.25
C LYS A 322 -31.68 22.44 21.61
N PRO A 323 -32.62 21.95 22.45
CA PRO A 323 -32.24 21.22 23.65
C PRO A 323 -31.41 19.98 23.29
N THR A 324 -30.31 19.76 23.99
CA THR A 324 -29.56 18.51 23.93
C THR A 324 -30.44 17.35 24.40
N ILE A 325 -30.22 16.16 23.83
CA ILE A 325 -31.06 14.95 23.97
C ILE A 325 -31.29 14.54 25.44
N ASP A 326 -30.46 15.00 26.37
CA ASP A 326 -30.53 14.67 27.79
C ASP A 326 -31.40 15.64 28.63
N GLY A 327 -32.19 16.51 28.00
CA GLY A 327 -33.18 17.36 28.67
C GLY A 327 -32.59 18.46 29.57
N THR A 328 -31.28 18.67 29.54
CA THR A 328 -30.62 19.77 30.24
C THR A 328 -30.65 21.01 29.34
N TYR A 329 -31.37 22.05 29.76
CA TYR A 329 -31.33 23.36 29.11
C TYR A 329 -29.92 23.93 29.27
N GLY A 330 -29.27 24.27 28.16
CA GLY A 330 -28.03 25.06 28.19
C GLY A 330 -28.26 26.39 28.91
N GLU A 331 -27.21 26.93 29.52
CA GLU A 331 -27.24 28.19 30.27
C GLU A 331 -28.06 29.27 29.55
N TYR A 332 -29.07 29.79 30.26
CA TYR A 332 -29.83 30.93 29.82
C TYR A 332 -28.91 32.15 29.77
N ILE A 333 -28.55 32.60 28.57
CA ILE A 333 -27.98 33.94 28.40
C ILE A 333 -29.15 34.92 28.57
N HIS A 334 -29.37 35.37 29.80
CA HIS A 334 -30.22 36.51 30.08
C HIS A 334 -29.51 37.77 29.59
N TYR A 335 -30.06 38.42 28.57
CA TYR A 335 -29.77 39.83 28.32
C TYR A 335 -30.83 40.66 29.05
N PRO A 336 -30.54 41.23 30.24
CA PRO A 336 -31.44 42.22 30.82
C PRO A 336 -31.41 43.46 29.94
N VAL A 337 -32.51 43.75 29.24
CA VAL A 337 -32.72 45.07 28.65
C VAL A 337 -33.30 45.95 29.76
N THR A 338 -32.40 46.59 30.52
CA THR A 338 -32.78 47.69 31.41
C THR A 338 -32.49 49.01 30.69
N GLU A 339 -33.58 49.70 30.35
CA GLU A 339 -33.69 51.08 29.83
C GLU A 339 -33.43 51.36 28.34
N PRO A 340 -34.17 52.33 27.74
CA PRO A 340 -34.08 52.64 26.32
C PRO A 340 -32.83 53.45 26.02
N ALA A 341 -31.81 52.82 25.44
CA ALA A 341 -30.65 53.53 24.91
C ALA A 341 -31.04 54.29 23.62
N GLN A 342 -31.31 55.58 23.78
CA GLN A 342 -31.10 56.57 22.72
C GLN A 342 -29.59 56.70 22.48
N SER A 343 -29.03 55.96 21.53
CA SER A 343 -28.00 56.42 20.59
C SER A 343 -27.44 55.23 19.79
N SER A 344 -27.04 55.58 18.57
CA SER A 344 -26.61 54.72 17.48
C SER A 344 -25.32 53.92 17.76
N ALA A 345 -25.32 52.70 17.21
CA ALA A 345 -24.23 51.75 16.99
C ALA A 345 -24.12 50.62 18.03
N ASP A 346 -24.17 49.39 17.51
CA ASP A 346 -23.85 48.11 18.14
C ASP A 346 -24.89 47.44 19.05
N VAL A 347 -26.06 47.08 18.51
CA VAL A 347 -26.64 45.74 18.71
C VAL A 347 -27.39 45.32 17.44
N SER A 348 -26.88 44.30 16.77
CA SER A 348 -27.42 43.76 15.52
C SER A 348 -28.69 42.93 15.78
N TYR A 349 -29.80 43.36 15.15
CA TYR A 349 -31.06 42.63 14.92
C TYR A 349 -31.88 42.19 16.14
N LEU A 350 -32.43 43.15 16.89
CA LEU A 350 -33.77 42.96 17.48
C LEU A 350 -34.81 43.18 16.38
N MET A 351 -35.50 42.11 15.97
CA MET A 351 -36.67 42.24 15.09
C MET A 351 -37.80 42.88 15.89
N ASP A 352 -38.08 44.15 15.61
CA ASP A 352 -39.27 44.83 16.12
C ASP A 352 -40.49 44.35 15.31
N ILE A 353 -41.07 43.22 15.73
CA ILE A 353 -42.30 42.69 15.14
C ILE A 353 -43.47 43.47 15.76
N SER A 354 -43.89 44.56 15.13
CA SER A 354 -45.15 45.21 15.48
C SER A 354 -46.31 44.32 15.01
N VAL A 355 -46.99 43.70 15.97
CA VAL A 355 -48.11 42.76 15.75
C VAL A 355 -49.39 43.44 15.23
N THR A 356 -49.34 44.70 14.83
CA THR A 356 -50.51 45.47 14.38
C THR A 356 -51.10 44.99 13.05
N ASN A 357 -50.44 44.09 12.32
CA ASN A 357 -50.93 43.55 11.03
C ASN A 357 -51.12 42.02 10.97
N ALA A 358 -51.02 41.30 12.10
CA ALA A 358 -51.21 39.84 12.10
C ALA A 358 -52.72 39.50 12.18
N THR A 359 -53.35 39.18 11.06
CA THR A 359 -54.66 38.51 11.03
C THR A 359 -54.53 37.14 10.36
N GLY A 360 -54.83 36.07 11.11
CA GLY A 360 -54.72 34.68 10.65
C GLY A 360 -53.43 33.96 11.07
N ASN A 361 -53.23 32.74 10.54
CA ASN A 361 -52.11 31.85 10.91
C ASN A 361 -50.79 32.20 10.19
N SER A 362 -50.69 33.36 9.53
CA SER A 362 -49.51 33.74 8.75
C SER A 362 -49.32 35.24 8.66
N PHE A 363 -48.06 35.69 8.57
CA PHE A 363 -47.70 37.08 8.27
C PHE A 363 -46.44 37.14 7.41
N THR A 364 -46.18 38.27 6.75
CA THR A 364 -44.99 38.47 5.89
C THR A 364 -44.08 39.51 6.53
N ALA A 365 -42.81 39.17 6.72
CA ALA A 365 -41.80 40.09 7.26
C ALA A 365 -40.46 39.87 6.53
N ASN A 366 -39.78 40.96 6.16
CA ASN A 366 -38.49 40.96 5.45
C ASN A 366 -38.44 40.07 4.20
N GLY A 367 -39.54 39.99 3.44
CA GLY A 367 -39.61 39.20 2.20
C GLY A 367 -39.85 37.70 2.40
N TYR A 368 -40.06 37.24 3.63
CA TYR A 368 -40.41 35.86 3.95
C TYR A 368 -41.86 35.76 4.45
N ASN A 369 -42.54 34.69 4.06
CA ASN A 369 -43.87 34.34 4.56
C ASN A 369 -43.72 33.41 5.77
N TRP A 370 -44.35 33.78 6.87
CA TRP A 370 -44.30 33.09 8.16
C TRP A 370 -45.65 32.44 8.41
N THR A 371 -45.68 31.21 8.94
CA THR A 371 -46.92 30.49 9.26
C THR A 371 -46.79 29.87 10.65
N TYR A 372 -47.74 30.13 11.54
CA TYR A 372 -47.81 29.52 12.86
C TYR A 372 -48.50 28.15 12.79
N TYR A 373 -47.89 27.15 13.42
CA TYR A 373 -48.53 25.86 13.69
C TYR A 373 -48.91 25.82 15.17
N SER A 374 -50.16 26.15 15.52
CA SER A 374 -50.65 25.96 16.87
C SER A 374 -50.92 24.48 17.13
N ALA A 375 -50.32 23.92 18.18
CA ALA A 375 -50.89 22.77 18.89
C ALA A 375 -50.36 22.77 20.33
N GLY A 376 -51.25 23.11 21.27
CA GLY A 376 -50.98 23.10 22.70
C GLY A 376 -52.07 23.86 23.42
N ASP A 377 -53.20 23.20 23.66
CA ASP A 377 -54.26 23.70 24.53
C ASP A 377 -53.66 24.08 25.90
N LEU A 378 -53.78 25.36 26.28
CA LEU A 378 -53.61 25.76 27.67
C LEU A 378 -54.82 25.28 28.44
N TYR A 379 -54.63 24.27 29.29
CA TYR A 379 -55.55 24.04 30.40
C TYR A 379 -55.59 25.30 31.27
N THR A 380 -56.82 25.71 31.62
CA THR A 380 -57.18 26.84 32.49
C THR A 380 -56.51 26.80 33.85
#